data_AF-A0A2N5LK37-F1
#
_entry.id   AF-A0A2N5LK37-F1
#
_cell.length_a   1.000
_cell.length_b   1.000
_cell.length_c   1.000
_cell.angle_alpha   90.00
_cell.angle_beta   90.00
_cell.angle_gamma   90.00
#
_symmetry.space_group_name_H-M   'P 1'
#
loop_
_entity.id
_entity.type
_entity.pdbx_description
1 polymer ?
#
loop_
_entity_poly.entity_id
_entity_poly.type
_entity_poly.pdbx_seq_one_letter_code
_entity_poly.pdbx_strand_id
1 'polypeptide(L)'
;MKFFTLKSVTVLATVALSANTFAMDVEFNDAVWDGKKIPEGQQCLNYGGKSPATPSMTVSNIPAGAESLVFVYNDVSNKRMQNGGHGIVEFVLPEGATNAEVPRVFGHTYEVPVGIEMVAEYRSRKGEAGGAYKPPCSGGKNHLYTVDVQAWQSDSVLAETTVEMGRY
;
A
#
# COMPACT_ATOMS: atom_id res chain seq x y z
N MET A 1 -62.92 20.53 -33.61
CA MET A 1 -62.31 20.14 -32.32
C MET A 1 -61.29 19.04 -32.58
N LYS A 2 -59.99 19.29 -32.42
CA LYS A 2 -58.95 18.26 -32.49
C LYS A 2 -58.44 17.99 -31.08
N PHE A 3 -58.74 16.80 -30.56
CA PHE A 3 -58.21 16.31 -29.29
C PHE A 3 -56.76 15.85 -29.51
N PHE A 4 -55.81 16.45 -28.80
CA PHE A 4 -54.43 15.97 -28.75
C PHE A 4 -54.25 15.12 -27.51
N THR A 5 -54.02 13.82 -27.72
CA THR A 5 -53.70 12.84 -26.68
C THR A 5 -52.23 12.97 -26.30
N LEU A 6 -51.95 13.36 -25.05
CA LEU A 6 -50.60 13.46 -24.51
C LEU A 6 -50.10 12.05 -24.14
N LYS A 7 -49.00 11.59 -24.74
CA LYS A 7 -48.34 10.33 -24.36
C LYS A 7 -47.48 10.56 -23.12
N SER A 8 -47.78 9.85 -22.04
CA SER A 8 -46.98 9.85 -20.81
C SER A 8 -45.60 9.27 -21.08
N VAL A 9 -44.57 10.06 -20.81
CA VAL A 9 -43.16 9.64 -20.85
C VAL A 9 -42.78 9.17 -19.45
N THR A 10 -42.61 7.86 -19.29
CA THR A 10 -42.11 7.27 -18.04
C THR A 10 -40.59 7.43 -18.00
N VAL A 11 -40.09 8.34 -17.18
CA VAL A 11 -38.66 8.51 -16.93
C VAL A 11 -38.20 7.42 -15.96
N LEU A 12 -37.39 6.48 -16.45
CA LEU A 12 -36.64 5.56 -15.58
C LEU A 12 -35.50 6.35 -14.93
N ALA A 13 -35.60 6.62 -13.63
CA ALA A 13 -34.51 7.18 -12.85
C ALA A 13 -33.51 6.06 -12.52
N THR A 14 -32.35 6.07 -13.17
CA THR A 14 -31.20 5.25 -12.78
C THR A 14 -30.61 5.78 -11.50
N VAL A 15 -30.79 5.06 -10.40
CA VAL A 15 -30.10 5.33 -9.13
C VAL A 15 -28.64 4.89 -9.29
N ALA A 16 -27.73 5.85 -9.40
CA ALA A 16 -26.29 5.57 -9.33
C ALA A 16 -25.94 5.22 -7.88
N LEU A 17 -25.63 3.95 -7.60
CA LEU A 17 -25.00 3.56 -6.34
C LEU A 17 -23.57 4.10 -6.32
N SER A 18 -23.32 5.09 -5.47
CA SER A 18 -21.96 5.53 -5.15
C SER A 18 -21.26 4.39 -4.40
N ALA A 19 -20.24 3.79 -5.01
CA ALA A 19 -19.32 2.91 -4.30
C ALA A 19 -18.51 3.79 -3.34
N ASN A 20 -18.90 3.81 -2.07
CA ASN A 20 -18.04 4.33 -1.01
C ASN A 20 -16.88 3.35 -0.91
N THR A 21 -15.73 3.70 -1.49
CA THR A 21 -14.48 3.00 -1.18
C THR A 21 -14.26 3.18 0.32
N PHE A 22 -14.31 2.08 1.08
CA PHE A 22 -13.97 2.12 2.50
C PHE A 22 -12.48 2.43 2.57
N ALA A 23 -12.11 3.58 3.15
CA ALA A 23 -10.72 3.87 3.45
C ALA A 23 -10.36 3.15 4.76
N MET A 24 -9.22 2.46 4.78
CA MET A 24 -8.65 1.89 6.00
C MET A 24 -7.80 2.96 6.68
N ASP A 25 -7.69 2.89 8.01
CA ASP A 25 -6.77 3.74 8.73
C ASP A 25 -5.45 3.01 8.92
N VAL A 26 -4.33 3.71 8.65
CA VAL A 26 -2.99 3.15 8.78
C VAL A 26 -2.15 4.09 9.63
N GLU A 27 -1.64 3.58 10.74
CA GLU A 27 -0.77 4.32 11.65
C GLU A 27 0.61 3.68 11.70
N PHE A 28 1.67 4.49 11.68
CA PHE A 28 3.02 4.00 11.95
C PHE A 28 3.23 3.86 13.45
N ASN A 29 3.66 2.67 13.88
CA ASN A 29 3.83 2.38 15.31
C ASN A 29 5.08 3.04 15.92
N ASP A 30 5.99 3.56 15.09
CA ASP A 30 7.17 4.31 15.53
C ASP A 30 7.07 5.77 15.05
N ALA A 31 7.07 6.70 16.00
CA ALA A 31 6.91 8.13 15.78
C ALA A 31 8.01 8.78 14.93
N VAL A 32 9.14 8.11 14.71
CA VAL A 32 10.16 8.62 13.76
C VAL A 32 9.65 8.61 12.31
N TRP A 33 8.68 7.75 12.01
CA TRP A 33 7.97 7.75 10.73
C TRP A 33 6.81 8.73 10.82
N ASP A 34 7.02 9.95 10.33
CA ASP A 34 6.05 11.05 10.42
C ASP A 34 5.40 11.41 9.07
N GLY A 35 5.68 10.61 8.03
CA GLY A 35 5.22 10.83 6.66
C GLY A 35 5.90 12.00 5.95
N LYS A 36 6.83 12.72 6.59
CA LYS A 36 7.52 13.88 5.99
C LYS A 36 8.89 13.50 5.47
N LYS A 37 9.68 12.81 6.29
CA LYS A 37 11.06 12.43 5.96
C LYS A 37 11.30 10.96 6.28
N ILE A 38 12.00 10.25 5.39
CA ILE A 38 12.49 8.91 5.71
C ILE A 38 13.45 8.99 6.90
N PRO A 39 13.25 8.20 7.97
CA PRO A 39 14.10 8.24 9.15
C PRO A 39 15.55 7.92 8.82
N GLU A 40 16.49 8.53 9.55
CA GLU A 40 17.90 8.29 9.35
C GLU A 40 18.24 6.81 9.58
N GLY A 41 18.96 6.21 8.62
CA GLY A 41 19.31 4.79 8.63
C GLY A 41 18.28 3.90 7.94
N GLN A 42 17.10 4.41 7.59
CA GLN A 42 16.07 3.66 6.85
C GLN A 42 16.22 3.76 5.33
N GLN A 43 17.14 4.59 4.82
CA GLN A 43 17.57 4.53 3.42
C GLN A 43 18.38 3.25 3.11
N CYS A 44 18.65 2.99 1.83
CA CYS A 44 19.39 1.81 1.39
C CYS A 44 20.86 1.81 1.84
N LEU A 45 21.46 0.63 1.88
CA LEU A 45 22.83 0.43 2.36
C LEU A 45 23.87 1.25 1.57
N ASN A 46 23.64 1.45 0.27
CA ASN A 46 24.51 2.25 -0.59
C ASN A 46 24.59 3.74 -0.18
N TYR A 47 23.63 4.23 0.61
CA TYR A 47 23.59 5.62 1.09
C TYR A 47 23.53 5.70 2.62
N GLY A 48 24.18 4.76 3.31
CA GLY A 48 24.37 4.81 4.76
C GLY A 48 23.21 4.26 5.59
N GLY A 49 22.32 3.47 4.98
CA GLY A 49 21.32 2.69 5.70
C GLY A 49 21.93 1.79 6.78
N LYS A 50 21.23 1.62 7.90
CA LYS A 50 21.64 0.77 9.02
C LYS A 50 20.48 -0.15 9.39
N SER A 51 20.50 -1.37 8.85
CA SER A 51 19.38 -2.32 8.95
C SER A 51 18.03 -1.71 8.58
N PRO A 52 17.92 -1.12 7.37
CA PRO A 52 16.70 -0.46 6.92
C PRO A 52 15.55 -1.46 6.82
N ALA A 53 14.34 -1.00 7.10
CA ALA A 53 13.12 -1.77 7.00
C ALA A 53 11.93 -0.85 6.70
N THR A 54 10.79 -1.45 6.39
CA THR A 54 9.51 -0.77 6.43
C THR A 54 9.18 -0.31 7.86
N PRO A 55 8.31 0.70 8.05
CA PRO A 55 7.69 0.92 9.35
C PRO A 55 6.85 -0.30 9.76
N SER A 56 6.75 -0.52 11.07
CA SER A 56 5.66 -1.33 11.62
C SER A 56 4.38 -0.50 11.57
N MET A 57 3.26 -1.14 11.26
CA MET A 57 1.99 -0.44 11.04
C MET A 57 0.86 -1.06 11.84
N THR A 58 -0.07 -0.24 12.30
CA THR A 58 -1.41 -0.69 12.72
C THR A 58 -2.38 -0.33 11.62
N VAL A 59 -3.07 -1.33 11.07
CA VAL A 59 -4.14 -1.13 10.09
C VAL A 59 -5.48 -1.38 10.79
N SER A 60 -6.40 -0.43 10.69
CA SER A 60 -7.74 -0.48 11.29
C SER A 60 -8.82 -0.24 10.24
N ASN A 61 -10.08 -0.52 10.61
CA ASN A 61 -11.22 -0.42 9.70
C ASN A 61 -11.08 -1.34 8.47
N ILE A 62 -10.47 -2.51 8.69
CA ILE A 62 -10.34 -3.54 7.65
C ILE A 62 -11.75 -4.03 7.27
N PRO A 63 -12.11 -4.03 5.97
CA PRO A 63 -13.42 -4.47 5.52
C PRO A 63 -13.72 -5.92 5.91
N ALA A 64 -14.99 -6.18 6.26
CA ALA A 64 -15.44 -7.55 6.52
C ALA A 64 -15.23 -8.44 5.29
N GLY A 65 -14.70 -9.64 5.53
CA GLY A 65 -14.40 -10.60 4.47
C GLY A 65 -13.02 -10.43 3.84
N ALA A 66 -12.23 -9.44 4.25
CA ALA A 66 -10.82 -9.38 3.89
C ALA A 66 -10.07 -10.60 4.48
N GLU A 67 -9.24 -11.22 3.65
CA GLU A 67 -8.43 -12.40 3.95
C GLU A 67 -6.95 -12.04 4.13
N SER A 68 -6.52 -10.94 3.52
CA SER A 68 -5.14 -10.44 3.65
C SER A 68 -5.04 -8.93 3.46
N LEU A 69 -3.89 -8.39 3.90
CA LEU A 69 -3.43 -7.05 3.58
C LEU A 69 -2.21 -7.14 2.66
N VAL A 70 -2.28 -6.48 1.51
CA VAL A 70 -1.16 -6.38 0.57
C VAL A 70 -0.56 -4.98 0.62
N PHE A 71 0.75 -4.91 0.77
CA PHE A 71 1.53 -3.68 0.89
C PHE A 71 2.37 -3.49 -0.36
N VAL A 72 2.03 -2.47 -1.15
CA VAL A 72 2.69 -2.13 -2.40
C VAL A 72 3.61 -0.93 -2.14
N TYR A 73 4.92 -1.17 -2.06
CA TYR A 73 5.88 -0.11 -1.76
C TYR A 73 6.34 0.61 -3.04
N ASN A 74 6.31 1.94 -2.98
CA ASN A 74 6.53 2.80 -4.14
C ASN A 74 7.55 3.91 -3.87
N ASP A 75 8.21 4.32 -4.95
CA ASP A 75 8.81 5.64 -5.10
C ASP A 75 8.05 6.34 -6.24
N VAL A 76 7.13 7.23 -5.87
CA VAL A 76 6.24 7.87 -6.84
C VAL A 76 6.94 8.95 -7.66
N SER A 77 8.14 9.37 -7.24
CA SER A 77 8.98 10.32 -7.98
C SER A 77 9.78 9.63 -9.09
N ASN A 78 9.86 8.30 -9.10
CA ASN A 78 10.54 7.51 -10.11
C ASN A 78 9.60 6.51 -10.78
N LYS A 79 9.27 6.76 -12.06
CA LYS A 79 8.34 5.91 -12.85
C LYS A 79 8.68 4.41 -12.82
N ARG A 80 9.97 4.05 -12.80
CA ARG A 80 10.39 2.63 -12.73
C ARG A 80 10.06 2.00 -11.39
N MET A 81 9.88 2.80 -10.34
CA MET A 81 9.72 2.35 -8.96
C MET A 81 8.29 2.50 -8.43
N GLN A 82 7.35 2.98 -9.27
CA GLN A 82 5.91 2.97 -9.01
C GLN A 82 5.31 1.56 -9.18
N ASN A 83 4.11 1.33 -8.65
CA ASN A 83 3.37 0.07 -8.70
C ASN A 83 4.19 -1.10 -8.14
N GLY A 84 4.65 -0.97 -6.89
CA GLY A 84 5.37 -2.02 -6.18
C GLY A 84 6.83 -2.14 -6.56
N GLY A 85 7.43 -1.09 -7.13
CA GLY A 85 8.83 -1.14 -7.53
C GLY A 85 9.80 -1.33 -6.36
N HIS A 86 9.39 -0.98 -5.14
CA HIS A 86 10.14 -1.23 -3.91
C HIS A 86 9.79 -2.57 -3.25
N GLY A 87 9.01 -3.42 -3.92
CA GLY A 87 8.58 -4.72 -3.43
C GLY A 87 7.11 -4.74 -3.05
N ILE A 88 6.54 -5.94 -3.05
CA ILE A 88 5.16 -6.19 -2.63
C ILE A 88 5.18 -7.36 -1.65
N VAL A 89 4.54 -7.16 -0.50
CA VAL A 89 4.39 -8.19 0.53
C VAL A 89 2.94 -8.29 0.96
N GLU A 90 2.57 -9.46 1.46
CA GLU A 90 1.23 -9.78 1.93
C GLU A 90 1.28 -10.19 3.40
N PHE A 91 0.27 -9.79 4.17
CA PHE A 91 0.03 -10.21 5.54
C PHE A 91 -1.31 -10.95 5.61
N VAL A 92 -1.29 -12.22 5.99
CA VAL A 92 -2.51 -13.02 6.12
C VAL A 92 -3.29 -12.59 7.36
N LEU A 93 -4.56 -12.28 7.19
CA LEU A 93 -5.43 -11.86 8.28
C LEU A 93 -6.06 -13.08 8.96
N PRO A 94 -6.20 -13.06 10.30
CA PRO A 94 -7.15 -13.93 10.97
C PRO A 94 -8.58 -13.70 10.46
N GLU A 95 -9.39 -14.77 10.42
CA GLU A 95 -10.78 -14.68 9.99
C GLU A 95 -11.56 -13.61 10.80
N GLY A 96 -12.21 -12.68 10.09
CA GLY A 96 -13.01 -11.61 10.69
C GLY A 96 -12.21 -10.48 11.33
N ALA A 97 -10.89 -10.38 11.07
CA ALA A 97 -10.08 -9.29 11.57
C ALA A 97 -10.59 -7.91 11.08
N THR A 98 -10.75 -6.98 12.02
CA THR A 98 -11.09 -5.57 11.76
C THR A 98 -9.90 -4.64 11.94
N ASN A 99 -8.84 -5.16 12.53
CA ASN A 99 -7.57 -4.51 12.79
C ASN A 99 -6.43 -5.54 12.73
N ALA A 100 -5.23 -5.08 12.41
CA ALA A 100 -4.02 -5.88 12.40
C ALA A 100 -2.79 -5.04 12.73
N GLU A 101 -1.90 -5.58 13.55
CA GLU A 101 -0.54 -5.06 13.72
C GLU A 101 0.40 -5.81 12.77
N VAL A 102 1.04 -5.06 11.88
CA VAL A 102 1.87 -5.58 10.80
C VAL A 102 3.33 -5.30 11.11
N PRO A 103 4.18 -6.35 11.19
CA PRO A 103 5.58 -6.18 11.56
C PRO A 103 6.39 -5.51 10.46
N ARG A 104 7.53 -4.96 10.84
CA ARG A 104 8.51 -4.42 9.89
C ARG A 104 9.07 -5.51 8.96
N VAL A 105 9.28 -5.18 7.69
CA VAL A 105 9.98 -6.02 6.71
C VAL A 105 11.36 -5.43 6.45
N PHE A 106 12.42 -6.20 6.73
CA PHE A 106 13.78 -5.75 6.52
C PHE A 106 14.12 -5.66 5.03
N GLY A 107 14.88 -4.63 4.68
CA GLY A 107 15.30 -4.40 3.31
C GLY A 107 16.52 -5.23 2.92
N HIS A 108 16.71 -5.41 1.60
CA HIS A 108 17.85 -6.13 1.02
C HIS A 108 17.98 -7.58 1.49
N THR A 109 16.87 -8.21 1.84
CA THR A 109 16.79 -9.63 2.18
C THR A 109 15.51 -10.23 1.62
N TYR A 110 15.53 -11.54 1.35
CA TYR A 110 14.33 -12.32 1.06
C TYR A 110 13.66 -12.85 2.33
N GLU A 111 14.32 -12.72 3.48
CA GLU A 111 13.77 -13.10 4.77
C GLU A 111 12.67 -12.10 5.17
N VAL A 112 11.48 -12.64 5.40
CA VAL A 112 10.31 -11.89 5.87
C VAL A 112 9.90 -12.41 7.25
N PRO A 113 9.31 -11.57 8.12
CA PRO A 113 8.85 -12.02 9.43
C PRO A 113 7.68 -13.00 9.30
N VAL A 114 7.42 -13.76 10.36
CA VAL A 114 6.27 -14.68 10.42
C VAL A 114 4.98 -13.93 10.14
N GLY A 115 4.12 -14.52 9.30
CA GLY A 115 2.84 -13.93 8.88
C GLY A 115 2.95 -13.01 7.67
N ILE A 116 4.17 -12.70 7.21
CA ILE A 116 4.40 -11.97 5.96
C ILE A 116 4.87 -12.94 4.87
N GLU A 117 4.35 -12.76 3.68
CA GLU A 117 4.81 -13.42 2.46
C GLU A 117 5.26 -12.38 1.43
N MET A 118 6.29 -12.71 0.64
CA MET A 118 6.71 -11.87 -0.48
C MET A 118 5.88 -12.20 -1.71
N VAL A 119 5.08 -11.24 -2.17
CA VAL A 119 4.28 -11.37 -3.40
C VAL A 119 5.13 -11.04 -4.63
N ALA A 120 5.94 -9.99 -4.55
CA ALA A 120 6.84 -9.61 -5.64
C ALA A 120 8.15 -9.04 -5.10
N GLU A 121 9.26 -9.54 -5.67
CA GLU A 121 10.59 -8.99 -5.44
C GLU A 121 10.65 -7.52 -5.92
N TYR A 122 11.41 -6.71 -5.21
CA TYR A 122 11.65 -5.33 -5.65
C TYR A 122 12.44 -5.23 -6.95
N ARG A 123 12.29 -4.10 -7.65
CA ARG A 123 13.01 -3.85 -8.91
C ARG A 123 14.47 -3.46 -8.65
N SER A 124 15.39 -4.34 -9.02
CA SER A 124 16.84 -4.13 -8.88
C SER A 124 17.52 -3.88 -10.24
N ARG A 125 18.65 -3.18 -10.23
CA ARG A 125 19.56 -3.19 -11.39
C ARG A 125 20.35 -4.50 -11.39
N LYS A 126 20.83 -4.95 -12.55
CA LYS A 126 21.67 -6.15 -12.65
C LYS A 126 22.88 -6.02 -11.70
N GLY A 127 23.03 -6.99 -10.79
CA GLY A 127 24.12 -7.03 -9.82
C GLY A 127 23.85 -6.30 -8.50
N GLU A 128 22.69 -5.64 -8.32
CA GLU A 128 22.23 -5.20 -7.01
C GLU A 128 21.65 -6.39 -6.24
N ALA A 129 21.70 -6.34 -4.90
CA ALA A 129 20.95 -7.27 -4.06
C ALA A 129 19.47 -7.24 -4.45
N GLY A 130 18.80 -8.39 -4.34
CA GLY A 130 17.35 -8.53 -4.41
C GLY A 130 16.71 -8.63 -3.03
N GLY A 131 15.39 -8.80 -2.98
CA GLY A 131 14.67 -9.01 -1.72
C GLY A 131 13.20 -8.61 -1.76
N ALA A 132 12.54 -8.80 -0.62
CA ALA A 132 11.12 -8.48 -0.44
C ALA A 132 10.85 -6.98 -0.37
N TYR A 133 11.80 -6.20 0.17
CA TYR A 133 11.70 -4.74 0.29
C TYR A 133 12.98 -4.05 -0.14
N LYS A 134 12.86 -3.02 -0.99
CA LYS A 134 13.94 -2.08 -1.31
C LYS A 134 13.78 -0.84 -0.45
N PRO A 135 14.72 -0.53 0.43
CA PRO A 135 14.73 0.75 1.12
C PRO A 135 14.88 1.93 0.15
N PRO A 136 14.46 3.15 0.55
CA PRO A 136 14.69 4.39 -0.19
C PRO A 136 16.13 4.54 -0.66
N CYS A 137 16.34 4.69 -1.97
CA CYS A 137 17.68 4.61 -2.58
C CYS A 137 17.90 5.68 -3.66
N SER A 138 17.22 6.82 -3.52
CA SER A 138 17.34 7.99 -4.42
C SER A 138 18.70 8.69 -4.31
N GLY A 139 19.42 8.50 -3.20
CA GLY A 139 20.67 9.19 -2.90
C GLY A 139 20.46 10.63 -2.41
N GLY A 140 19.39 10.90 -1.67
CA GLY A 140 19.12 12.24 -1.13
C GLY A 140 18.45 13.19 -2.13
N LYS A 141 17.77 12.66 -3.16
CA LYS A 141 17.16 13.45 -4.24
C LYS A 141 15.73 13.90 -3.94
N ASN A 142 15.28 13.78 -2.69
CA ASN A 142 13.97 14.22 -2.23
C ASN A 142 12.79 13.52 -2.95
N HIS A 143 12.97 12.25 -3.28
CA HIS A 143 11.91 11.40 -3.82
C HIS A 143 10.86 11.14 -2.75
N LEU A 144 9.58 11.11 -3.15
CA LEU A 144 8.46 10.72 -2.29
C LEU A 144 8.25 9.21 -2.32
N TYR A 145 8.25 8.60 -1.14
CA TYR A 145 7.99 7.19 -0.94
C TYR A 145 6.61 7.00 -0.31
N THR A 146 5.85 6.06 -0.87
CA THR A 146 4.50 5.72 -0.39
C THR A 146 4.34 4.22 -0.26
N VAL A 147 3.35 3.81 0.52
CA VAL A 147 2.84 2.44 0.54
C VAL A 147 1.35 2.47 0.25
N ASP A 148 0.91 1.68 -0.72
CA ASP A 148 -0.52 1.40 -0.90
C ASP A 148 -0.85 0.16 -0.08
N VAL A 149 -1.83 0.29 0.82
CA VAL A 149 -2.31 -0.79 1.68
C VAL A 149 -3.66 -1.24 1.16
N GLN A 150 -3.74 -2.47 0.71
CA GLN A 150 -4.91 -3.05 0.07
C GLN A 150 -5.46 -4.18 0.92
N ALA A 151 -6.77 -4.21 1.16
CA ALA A 151 -7.45 -5.36 1.74
C ALA A 151 -7.99 -6.25 0.63
N TRP A 152 -7.58 -7.51 0.61
CA TRP A 152 -7.95 -8.46 -0.45
C TRP A 152 -8.92 -9.53 0.06
N GLN A 153 -9.80 -9.95 -0.83
CA GLN A 153 -10.62 -11.16 -0.69
C GLN A 153 -10.50 -11.93 -2.00
N SER A 154 -9.89 -13.12 -1.95
CA SER A 154 -9.52 -13.87 -3.15
C SER A 154 -8.79 -12.96 -4.16
N ASP A 155 -9.30 -12.81 -5.39
CA ASP A 155 -8.67 -11.99 -6.43
C ASP A 155 -9.19 -10.54 -6.50
N SER A 156 -9.89 -10.07 -5.46
CA SER A 156 -10.54 -8.75 -5.45
C SER A 156 -10.04 -7.85 -4.32
N VAL A 157 -9.73 -6.59 -4.65
CA VAL A 157 -9.45 -5.53 -3.67
C VAL A 157 -10.78 -5.00 -3.12
N LEU A 158 -10.98 -5.11 -1.81
CA LEU A 158 -12.15 -4.59 -1.10
C LEU A 158 -11.99 -3.12 -0.69
N ALA A 159 -10.76 -2.74 -0.34
CA ALA A 159 -10.39 -1.39 0.08
C ALA A 159 -8.92 -1.12 -0.22
N GLU A 160 -8.58 0.15 -0.45
CA GLU A 160 -7.21 0.61 -0.62
C GLU A 160 -7.03 1.95 0.10
N THR A 161 -5.85 2.16 0.67
CA THR A 161 -5.41 3.45 1.19
C THR A 161 -3.93 3.65 0.93
N THR A 162 -3.56 4.81 0.41
CA THR A 162 -2.16 5.20 0.19
C THR A 162 -1.67 6.03 1.38
N VAL A 163 -0.49 5.68 1.90
CA VAL A 163 0.16 6.37 3.01
C VAL A 163 1.51 6.92 2.53
N GLU A 164 1.78 8.21 2.81
CA GLU A 164 3.11 8.78 2.62
C GLU A 164 4.04 8.30 3.72
N MET A 165 5.15 7.67 3.34
CA MET A 165 6.20 7.25 4.29
C MET A 165 7.21 8.37 4.56
N GLY A 166 7.31 9.32 3.62
CA GLY A 166 8.20 10.46 3.69
C GLY A 166 9.11 10.59 2.47
N ARG A 167 9.98 11.58 2.52
CA ARG A 167 10.91 11.91 1.44
C ARG A 167 12.36 11.54 1.76
N TYR A 168 13.09 11.08 0.74
CA TYR A 168 14.54 10.86 0.77
C TYR A 168 15.18 11.24 -0.57
#